data_AF-A0A969MQU1-F1
#
_entry.id   AF-A0A969MQU1-F1
#
_cell.length_a   1.000
_cell.length_b   1.000
_cell.length_c   1.000
_cell.angle_alpha   90.00
_cell.angle_beta   90.00
_cell.angle_gamma   90.00
#
_symmetry.space_group_name_H-M   'P 1'
#
loop_
_entity.id
_entity.type
_entity.pdbx_description
1 polymer ?
#
loop_
_entity_poly.entity_id
_entity_poly.type
_entity_poly.pdbx_seq_one_letter_code
_entity_poly.pdbx_strand_id
1 'polypeptide(L)'
;MSKPKTKIGAIVRQGDMVFMKVDSSELTNSKSVEKLTVGLGEVSGHSHEVAVTDEAEIVEFAENEEAFGNATRDKIIFQVKNGVATVTHEEHNPITLDEGFWVRINQVNYDPFRDELEKVRD
;
A
#
# COMPACT_ATOMS: atom_id res chain seq x y z
N MET A 1 22.58 16.30 6.99
CA MET A 1 21.28 16.50 6.31
C MET A 1 20.24 15.72 7.09
N SER A 2 19.24 16.40 7.67
CA SER A 2 18.17 15.74 8.44
C SER A 2 17.15 15.17 7.46
N LYS A 3 16.84 13.87 7.56
CA LYS A 3 15.75 13.27 6.78
C LYS A 3 14.44 14.02 7.09
N PRO A 4 13.59 14.34 6.09
CA PRO A 4 12.31 14.98 6.34
C PRO A 4 11.45 14.07 7.23
N LYS A 5 10.90 14.61 8.31
CA LYS A 5 9.96 13.88 9.17
C LYS A 5 8.61 13.88 8.46
N THR A 6 8.20 12.75 7.90
CA THR A 6 6.87 12.56 7.31
C THR A 6 5.81 12.81 8.39
N LYS A 7 4.93 13.79 8.20
CA LYS A 7 3.78 13.97 9.10
C LYS A 7 2.76 12.90 8.74
N ILE A 8 2.43 12.03 9.69
CA ILE A 8 1.46 10.97 9.46
C ILE A 8 0.06 11.60 9.49
N GLY A 9 -0.64 11.56 8.35
CA GLY A 9 -2.03 12.00 8.22
C GLY A 9 -3.02 10.92 8.64
N ALA A 10 -4.18 10.87 7.96
CA ALA A 10 -5.20 9.86 8.20
C ALA A 10 -4.62 8.43 8.07
N ILE A 11 -5.08 7.54 8.95
CA ILE A 11 -4.73 6.11 8.92
C ILE A 11 -6.05 5.34 8.76
N VAL A 12 -6.12 4.50 7.74
CA VAL A 12 -7.25 3.61 7.49
C VAL A 12 -6.78 2.18 7.30
N ARG A 13 -7.64 1.22 7.60
CA ARG A 13 -7.31 -0.20 7.60
C ARG A 13 -8.35 -0.99 6.82
N GLN A 14 -7.89 -1.98 6.07
CA GLN A 14 -8.73 -2.97 5.42
C GLN A 14 -8.08 -4.35 5.59
N GLY A 15 -8.63 -5.20 6.45
CA GLY A 15 -8.04 -6.52 6.73
C GLY A 15 -6.66 -6.42 7.39
N ASP A 16 -5.67 -7.03 6.76
CA ASP A 16 -4.23 -6.99 7.08
C ASP A 16 -3.49 -5.82 6.43
N MET A 17 -4.18 -4.96 5.67
CA MET A 17 -3.60 -3.80 5.02
C MET A 17 -3.85 -2.52 5.81
N VAL A 18 -2.81 -1.71 5.99
CA VAL A 18 -2.91 -0.34 6.53
C VAL A 18 -2.49 0.65 5.46
N PHE A 19 -3.31 1.69 5.27
CA PHE A 19 -3.03 2.82 4.41
C PHE A 19 -2.82 4.05 5.28
N MET A 20 -1.68 4.70 5.12
CA MET A 20 -1.34 5.92 5.83
C MET A 20 -1.15 7.06 4.85
N LYS A 21 -1.79 8.19 5.13
CA LYS A 21 -1.60 9.40 4.36
C LYS A 21 -0.26 10.04 4.71
N VAL A 22 0.48 10.46 3.70
CA VAL A 22 1.80 11.10 3.83
C VAL A 22 1.83 12.40 3.04
N ASP A 23 2.79 13.28 3.34
CA ASP A 23 2.88 14.58 2.67
C ASP A 23 3.39 14.47 1.22
N SER A 24 4.33 13.54 0.98
CA SER A 24 4.98 13.36 -0.32
C SER A 24 5.64 11.98 -0.45
N SER A 25 5.94 11.59 -1.68
CA SER A 25 6.84 10.47 -1.98
C SER A 25 8.29 10.95 -2.07
N GLU A 26 9.25 10.20 -1.51
CA GLU A 26 10.69 10.41 -1.76
C GLU A 26 11.16 9.72 -3.06
N LEU A 27 10.31 8.88 -3.67
CA LEU A 27 10.61 8.16 -4.90
C LEU A 27 10.29 9.02 -6.13
N THR A 28 11.16 8.95 -7.13
CA THR A 28 11.05 9.76 -8.36
C THR A 28 10.43 9.00 -9.53
N ASN A 29 10.55 7.68 -9.58
CA ASN A 29 9.93 6.90 -10.64
C ASN A 29 8.44 6.74 -10.33
N SER A 30 7.61 7.16 -11.27
CA SER A 30 6.15 7.14 -11.12
C SER A 30 5.44 6.64 -12.36
N LYS A 31 4.33 5.92 -12.19
CA LYS A 31 3.49 5.41 -13.28
C LYS A 31 2.02 5.64 -12.97
N SER A 32 1.30 6.22 -13.93
CA SER A 32 -0.17 6.33 -13.82
C SER A 32 -0.81 4.99 -14.14
N VAL A 33 -1.79 4.60 -13.33
CA VAL A 33 -2.54 3.34 -13.44
C VAL A 33 -4.01 3.61 -13.12
N GLU A 34 -4.92 2.92 -13.81
CA GLU A 34 -6.35 2.98 -13.51
C GLU A 34 -6.70 2.18 -12.25
N LYS A 35 -5.90 1.14 -11.99
CA LYS A 35 -6.09 0.18 -10.91
C LYS A 35 -4.74 -0.24 -10.37
N LEU A 36 -4.61 -0.30 -9.04
CA LEU A 36 -3.39 -0.69 -8.36
C LEU A 36 -3.67 -1.83 -7.39
N THR A 37 -3.08 -3.00 -7.66
CA THR A 37 -3.08 -4.11 -6.71
C THR A 37 -2.11 -3.80 -5.59
N VAL A 38 -2.65 -3.60 -4.40
CA VAL A 38 -1.86 -3.22 -3.23
C VAL A 38 -1.55 -4.39 -2.32
N GLY A 39 -2.22 -5.53 -2.46
CA GLY A 39 -1.89 -6.71 -1.67
C GLY A 39 -2.52 -7.96 -2.24
N LEU A 40 -1.91 -9.11 -1.97
CA LEU A 40 -2.48 -10.42 -2.25
C LEU A 40 -3.05 -10.92 -0.91
N GLY A 41 -4.34 -11.23 -0.86
CA GLY A 41 -5.01 -11.73 0.33
C GLY A 41 -4.42 -13.07 0.77
N GLU A 42 -4.33 -13.28 2.09
CA GLU A 42 -3.51 -14.33 2.69
C GLU A 42 -4.01 -15.77 2.45
N VAL A 43 -5.33 -15.98 2.26
CA VAL A 43 -5.95 -17.33 2.35
C VAL A 43 -6.70 -17.76 1.08
N SER A 44 -7.36 -16.82 0.41
CA SER A 44 -8.35 -17.12 -0.64
C SER A 44 -7.82 -16.96 -2.07
N GLY A 45 -6.67 -16.30 -2.25
CA GLY A 45 -6.16 -15.92 -3.57
C GLY A 45 -6.80 -14.64 -4.13
N HIS A 46 -7.63 -13.96 -3.35
CA HIS A 46 -8.17 -12.65 -3.67
C HIS A 46 -7.10 -11.55 -3.49
N SER A 47 -7.33 -10.35 -4.00
CA SER A 47 -6.37 -9.25 -3.88
C SER A 47 -7.02 -7.96 -3.40
N HIS A 48 -6.25 -7.19 -2.61
CA HIS A 48 -6.61 -5.82 -2.27
C HIS A 48 -6.30 -4.91 -3.45
N GLU A 49 -7.30 -4.18 -3.89
CA GLU A 49 -7.22 -3.36 -5.09
C GLU A 49 -7.66 -1.94 -4.77
N VAL A 50 -6.84 -0.97 -5.19
CA VAL A 50 -7.20 0.44 -5.21
C VAL A 50 -7.68 0.77 -6.61
N ALA A 51 -8.90 1.25 -6.72
CA ALA A 51 -9.48 1.71 -7.98
C ALA A 51 -10.05 3.12 -7.78
N VAL A 52 -9.93 3.95 -8.80
CA VAL A 52 -10.50 5.30 -8.84
C VAL A 52 -11.85 5.29 -9.53
N THR A 53 -12.71 6.24 -9.16
CA THR A 53 -13.96 6.52 -9.88
C THR A 53 -13.86 7.86 -10.60
N ASP A 54 -14.61 8.00 -11.69
CA ASP A 54 -14.74 9.25 -12.45
C ASP A 54 -13.40 9.75 -13.02
N GLU A 55 -13.03 11.01 -12.76
CA GLU A 55 -11.84 11.69 -13.29
C GLU A 55 -10.59 11.50 -12.41
N ALA A 56 -10.67 10.68 -11.37
CA ALA A 56 -9.55 10.46 -10.46
C ALA A 56 -8.47 9.58 -11.11
N GLU A 57 -7.22 9.80 -10.69
CA GLU A 57 -6.05 9.06 -11.20
C GLU A 57 -5.25 8.46 -10.04
N ILE A 58 -4.67 7.27 -10.26
CA ILE A 58 -3.70 6.67 -9.34
C ILE A 58 -2.32 6.77 -9.97
N VAL A 59 -1.38 7.37 -9.24
CA VAL A 59 0.03 7.39 -9.62
C VAL A 59 0.81 6.54 -8.65
N GLU A 60 1.28 5.38 -9.09
CA GLU A 60 2.16 4.51 -8.32
C GLU A 60 3.59 5.05 -8.35
N PHE A 61 4.32 4.94 -7.22
CA PHE A 61 5.73 5.28 -7.11
C PHE A 61 6.55 4.05 -6.73
N ALA A 62 7.71 3.89 -7.36
CA ALA A 62 8.58 2.74 -7.17
C ALA A 62 10.07 3.12 -7.20
N GLU A 63 10.94 2.25 -6.68
CA GLU A 63 12.40 2.47 -6.71
C GLU A 63 12.98 2.33 -8.12
N ASN A 64 12.39 1.46 -8.94
CA ASN A 64 12.80 1.19 -10.32
C ASN A 64 11.60 0.68 -11.16
N GLU A 65 11.80 0.50 -12.47
CA GLU A 65 10.74 0.07 -13.38
C GLU A 65 10.22 -1.35 -13.10
N GLU A 66 11.09 -2.26 -12.65
CA GLU A 66 10.73 -3.66 -12.35
C GLU A 66 9.83 -3.78 -11.11
N ALA A 67 9.86 -2.78 -10.24
CA ALA A 67 9.08 -2.77 -9.01
C ALA A 67 7.61 -2.36 -9.20
N PHE A 68 7.22 -1.73 -10.33
CA PHE A 68 5.84 -1.33 -10.57
C PHE A 68 4.89 -2.53 -10.63
N GLY A 69 3.71 -2.39 -10.03
CA GLY A 69 2.70 -3.45 -9.98
C GLY A 69 3.08 -4.65 -9.10
N ASN A 70 4.26 -4.66 -8.48
CA ASN A 70 4.63 -5.72 -7.55
C ASN A 70 3.90 -5.52 -6.22
N ALA A 71 2.80 -6.26 -6.05
CA ALA A 71 1.94 -6.23 -4.86
C ALA A 71 2.61 -6.83 -3.60
N THR A 72 3.71 -7.57 -3.72
CA THR A 72 4.38 -8.24 -2.58
C THR A 72 5.41 -7.36 -1.89
N ARG A 73 5.71 -6.17 -2.42
CA ARG A 73 6.58 -5.20 -1.76
C ARG A 73 6.08 -4.85 -0.37
N ASP A 74 6.98 -4.63 0.58
CA ASP A 74 6.63 -4.26 1.95
C ASP A 74 5.86 -2.93 2.03
N LYS A 75 6.18 -2.00 1.13
CA LYS A 75 5.55 -0.70 1.02
C LYS A 75 5.20 -0.41 -0.42
N ILE A 76 3.98 0.07 -0.65
CA ILE A 76 3.55 0.62 -1.93
C ILE A 76 3.16 2.07 -1.70
N ILE A 77 3.84 2.99 -2.38
CA ILE A 77 3.56 4.41 -2.32
C ILE A 77 2.78 4.76 -3.58
N PHE A 78 1.67 5.46 -3.41
CA PHE A 78 0.86 5.95 -4.52
C PHE A 78 0.23 7.29 -4.19
N GLN A 79 -0.23 8.00 -5.22
CA GLN A 79 -0.96 9.24 -5.08
C GLN A 79 -2.32 9.10 -5.74
N VAL A 80 -3.38 9.50 -5.03
CA VAL A 80 -4.71 9.72 -5.58
C VAL A 80 -4.77 11.18 -6.02
N LYS A 81 -5.17 11.44 -7.26
CA LYS A 81 -5.35 12.80 -7.82
C LYS A 81 -6.78 13.02 -8.26
N ASN A 82 -7.25 14.27 -8.17
CA ASN A 82 -8.53 14.74 -8.73
C ASN A 82 -9.77 13.99 -8.22
N GLY A 83 -9.75 13.48 -6.99
CA GLY A 83 -10.93 12.82 -6.43
C GLY A 83 -10.61 11.83 -5.32
N VAL A 84 -11.35 10.71 -5.32
CA VAL A 84 -11.27 9.66 -4.31
C VAL A 84 -10.97 8.32 -4.97
N ALA A 85 -10.20 7.49 -4.26
CA ALA A 85 -10.01 6.10 -4.62
C ALA A 85 -10.75 5.20 -3.63
N THR A 86 -11.23 4.06 -4.09
CA THR A 86 -11.84 3.03 -3.27
C THR A 86 -10.90 1.84 -3.20
N VAL A 87 -10.62 1.37 -1.99
CA VAL A 87 -9.93 0.10 -1.78
C VAL A 87 -10.97 -0.99 -1.56
N THR A 88 -10.91 -2.04 -2.37
CA THR A 88 -11.82 -3.17 -2.32
C THR A 88 -11.07 -4.47 -2.05
N HIS A 89 -11.72 -5.37 -1.32
CA HIS A 89 -11.33 -6.76 -1.15
C HIS A 89 -12.61 -7.59 -1.03
N GLU A 90 -12.64 -8.81 -1.52
CA GLU A 90 -13.86 -9.63 -1.56
C GLU A 90 -14.40 -9.96 -0.15
N GLU A 91 -13.52 -9.98 0.85
CA GLU A 91 -13.86 -10.36 2.22
C GLU A 91 -14.08 -9.15 3.16
N HIS A 92 -13.88 -7.92 2.67
CA HIS A 92 -13.92 -6.72 3.49
C HIS A 92 -14.75 -5.62 2.86
N ASN A 93 -15.36 -4.80 3.73
CA ASN A 93 -16.05 -3.62 3.26
C ASN A 93 -15.08 -2.67 2.55
N PRO A 94 -15.52 -2.03 1.44
CA PRO A 94 -14.72 -1.03 0.77
C PRO A 94 -14.38 0.13 1.71
N ILE A 95 -13.18 0.68 1.55
CA ILE A 95 -12.75 1.91 2.23
C ILE A 95 -12.39 2.98 1.20
N THR A 96 -12.59 4.25 1.53
CA THR A 96 -12.28 5.37 0.64
C THR A 96 -10.99 6.06 1.06
N LEU A 97 -10.18 6.42 0.08
CA LEU A 97 -8.97 7.21 0.21
C LEU A 97 -9.18 8.53 -0.53
N ASP A 98 -9.08 9.64 0.18
CA ASP A 98 -9.16 10.97 -0.41
C ASP A 98 -7.85 11.37 -1.11
N GLU A 99 -7.92 12.43 -1.92
CA GLU A 99 -6.79 12.95 -2.69
C GLU A 99 -5.54 13.15 -1.84
N GLY A 100 -4.38 12.70 -2.35
CA GLY A 100 -3.09 12.88 -1.70
C GLY A 100 -2.18 11.66 -1.83
N PHE A 101 -1.02 11.72 -1.16
CA PHE A 101 -0.07 10.61 -1.13
C PHE A 101 -0.44 9.63 -0.02
N TRP A 102 -0.36 8.34 -0.36
CA TRP A 102 -0.66 7.22 0.49
C TRP A 102 0.48 6.22 0.47
N VAL A 103 0.72 5.59 1.60
CA VAL A 103 1.57 4.40 1.70
C VAL A 103 0.73 3.24 2.21
N ARG A 104 0.74 2.13 1.49
CA ARG A 104 0.26 0.84 1.97
C ARG A 104 1.38 0.14 2.73
N ILE A 105 1.04 -0.44 3.89
CA ILE A 105 1.89 -1.35 4.67
C ILE A 105 1.12 -2.63 4.97
N ASN A 106 1.79 -3.79 4.85
CA ASN A 106 1.24 -5.07 5.31
C ASN A 106 1.40 -5.20 6.83
N GLN A 107 0.33 -5.57 7.54
CA GLN A 107 0.42 -5.97 8.93
C GLN A 107 0.82 -7.45 8.98
N VAL A 108 2.10 -7.70 9.27
CA VAL A 108 2.53 -9.06 9.60
C VAL A 108 1.92 -9.50 10.92
N ASN A 109 1.27 -10.65 10.92
CA ASN A 109 0.94 -11.36 12.16
C ASN A 109 2.25 -11.74 12.87
N TYR A 110 2.30 -11.52 14.18
CA TYR A 110 3.40 -11.99 15.03
C TYR A 110 3.48 -13.51 14.95
N ASP A 111 4.55 -14.03 14.36
CA ASP A 111 4.86 -15.46 14.34
C ASP A 111 5.90 -15.76 15.42
N PRO A 112 5.48 -16.27 16.60
CA PRO A 112 6.41 -16.58 17.69
C PRO A 112 7.42 -17.68 17.35
N PHE A 113 7.16 -18.50 16.32
CA PHE A 113 8.04 -19.61 15.95
C PHE A 113 9.14 -19.21 14.96
N ARG A 114 9.00 -18.06 14.30
CA ARG A 114 10.00 -17.56 13.35
C ARG A 114 11.32 -17.23 14.04
N ASP A 115 11.27 -16.65 15.23
CA ASP A 115 12.46 -16.37 16.07
C ASP A 115 13.05 -17.65 16.73
N GLU A 116 12.24 -18.69 16.95
CA GLU A 116 12.71 -19.96 17.54
C GLU A 116 13.48 -20.82 16.53
N LEU A 117 13.09 -20.83 15.25
CA LEU A 117 13.76 -21.63 14.22
C LEU A 117 15.19 -21.12 13.88
N GLU A 118 15.49 -19.84 14.07
CA GLU A 118 16.85 -19.31 13.88
C GLU A 118 17.81 -19.70 15.02
N LYS A 119 17.31 -20.10 16.20
CA LYS A 119 18.14 -20.48 17.35
C LYS A 119 18.57 -21.94 17.38
N VAL A 120 17.94 -22.82 16.58
CA VAL A 120 18.26 -24.26 16.55
C VAL A 120 19.26 -24.60 15.45
N ARG A 121 19.80 -23.59 14.78
CA ARG A 121 20.81 -23.73 13.74
C ARG A 121 22.19 -23.29 14.25
N ASP A 122 22.62 -23.86 15.37
CA ASP A 122 24.03 -23.90 15.81
C ASP A 122 24.42 -25.35 16.10
#